data_AF-A0A7J4DEC8-F1
#
_entry.id   AF-A0A7J4DEC8-F1
#
_cell.length_a   1.000
_cell.length_b   1.000
_cell.length_c   1.000
_cell.angle_alpha   90.00
_cell.angle_beta   90.00
_cell.angle_gamma   90.00
#
_symmetry.space_group_name_H-M   'P 1'
#
loop_
_entity.id
_entity.type
_entity.pdbx_description
1 polymer ?
#
loop_
_entity_poly.entity_id
_entity_poly.type
_entity_poly.pdbx_seq_one_letter_code
_entity_poly.pdbx_strand_id
1 'polypeptide(L)'
;MAVGVRPVLVAFNVNVDESEPLVSKAAAQLIRTSGRLIKGTDGKKMRIPGMLQNVQGMGVGLPTKGICQVSMNLQDVSITPLHMAFEAVNSIAADHGVSTCGSELIGLVPLSAVLESGRWYHEDPGSANAEELVDAAVMGLGLDQLEPFDAHNSIIEWSLARNLGD
;
A
#
# COMPACT_ATOMS: atom_id res chain seq x y z
N MET A 1 -28.07 -8.64 -10.99
CA MET A 1 -26.81 -7.91 -11.25
C MET A 1 -26.94 -6.54 -10.60
N ALA A 2 -26.06 -6.20 -9.67
CA ALA A 2 -25.94 -4.84 -9.17
C ALA A 2 -24.88 -4.13 -10.01
N VAL A 3 -25.25 -3.02 -10.64
CA VAL A 3 -24.31 -2.10 -11.29
C VAL A 3 -24.04 -0.97 -10.30
N GLY A 4 -22.78 -0.69 -10.01
CA GLY A 4 -22.37 0.37 -9.08
C GLY A 4 -21.12 1.08 -9.59
N VAL A 5 -21.03 2.37 -9.28
CA VAL A 5 -19.84 3.20 -9.53
C VAL A 5 -19.05 3.29 -8.24
N ARG A 6 -17.73 3.12 -8.32
CA ARG A 6 -16.81 3.32 -7.20
C ARG A 6 -15.53 4.02 -7.68
N PRO A 7 -14.79 4.69 -6.78
CA PRO A 7 -13.42 5.13 -7.06
C PRO A 7 -12.53 3.96 -7.48
N VAL A 8 -11.39 4.28 -8.12
CA VAL A 8 -10.39 3.28 -8.49
C VAL A 8 -9.83 2.66 -7.21
N LEU A 9 -9.98 1.33 -7.11
CA LEU A 9 -9.37 0.54 -6.04
C LEU A 9 -7.92 0.24 -6.44
N VAL A 10 -6.98 0.52 -5.54
CA VAL A 10 -5.55 0.22 -5.74
C VAL A 10 -5.16 -0.97 -4.86
N ALA A 11 -4.63 -2.02 -5.48
CA ALA A 11 -4.05 -3.15 -4.78
C ALA A 11 -2.56 -2.86 -4.50
N PHE A 12 -2.21 -2.80 -3.23
CA PHE A 12 -0.90 -2.34 -2.75
C PHE A 12 -0.44 -3.25 -1.61
N ASN A 13 0.72 -3.89 -1.79
CA ASN A 13 1.30 -4.77 -0.78
C ASN A 13 2.57 -4.12 -0.21
N VAL A 14 2.77 -4.23 1.10
CA VAL A 14 4.04 -3.84 1.75
C VAL A 14 4.78 -5.11 2.14
N ASN A 15 6.01 -5.25 1.69
CA ASN A 15 6.86 -6.40 1.98
C ASN A 15 7.47 -6.25 3.37
N VAL A 16 7.49 -7.34 4.13
CA VAL A 16 7.96 -7.39 5.51
C VAL A 16 8.99 -8.51 5.62
N ASP A 17 10.15 -8.18 6.18
CA ASP A 17 11.28 -9.09 6.35
C ASP A 17 11.04 -10.07 7.53
N GLU A 18 10.08 -10.97 7.33
CA GLU A 18 9.78 -12.07 8.25
C GLU A 18 9.43 -13.34 7.48
N SER A 19 9.79 -14.51 8.03
CA SER A 19 9.54 -15.81 7.38
C SER A 19 8.11 -16.32 7.57
N GLU A 20 7.44 -15.88 8.62
CA GLU A 20 6.08 -16.29 8.98
C GLU A 20 5.24 -15.04 9.26
N PRO A 21 3.97 -14.98 8.83
CA PRO A 21 3.18 -13.75 8.86
C PRO A 21 2.65 -13.47 10.28
N LEU A 22 3.53 -13.07 11.19
CA LEU A 22 3.21 -12.67 12.56
C LEU A 22 3.01 -11.15 12.63
N VAL A 23 4.03 -10.41 12.25
CA VAL A 23 4.05 -8.93 12.24
C VAL A 23 3.13 -8.42 11.14
N SER A 24 3.17 -9.02 9.94
CA SER A 24 2.30 -8.67 8.82
C SER A 24 0.82 -8.86 9.17
N LYS A 25 0.47 -9.93 9.90
CA LYS A 25 -0.93 -10.12 10.35
C LYS A 25 -1.32 -9.10 11.41
N ALA A 26 -0.43 -8.80 12.34
CA ALA A 26 -0.67 -7.79 13.37
C ALA A 26 -0.89 -6.40 12.73
N ALA A 27 0.02 -5.98 11.85
CA ALA A 27 -0.05 -4.74 11.09
C ALA A 27 -1.34 -4.66 10.26
N ALA A 28 -1.65 -5.68 9.45
CA ALA A 28 -2.87 -5.72 8.65
C ALA A 28 -4.14 -5.52 9.49
N GLN A 29 -4.21 -6.12 10.67
CA GLN A 29 -5.35 -5.96 11.57
C GLN A 29 -5.44 -4.59 12.22
N LEU A 30 -4.31 -3.92 12.45
CA LEU A 30 -4.26 -2.58 13.03
C LEU A 30 -4.57 -1.51 12.00
N ILE A 31 -4.11 -1.68 10.75
CA ILE A 31 -4.27 -0.65 9.71
C ILE A 31 -5.62 -0.72 8.97
N ARG A 32 -6.17 -1.92 8.70
CA ARG A 32 -7.41 -2.05 7.92
C ARG A 32 -8.60 -1.42 8.65
N THR A 33 -9.53 -0.82 7.94
CA THR A 33 -10.69 -0.11 8.52
C THR A 33 -11.47 -0.97 9.51
N SER A 34 -11.70 -2.24 9.17
CA SER A 34 -12.45 -3.16 10.03
C SER A 34 -11.73 -3.48 11.35
N GLY A 35 -10.42 -3.23 11.43
CA GLY A 35 -9.62 -3.44 12.62
C GLY A 35 -9.55 -4.88 13.11
N ARG A 36 -9.45 -5.03 14.43
CA ARG A 36 -9.24 -6.31 15.14
C ARG A 36 -10.51 -6.77 15.84
N LEU A 37 -10.81 -8.06 15.70
CA LEU A 37 -11.88 -8.72 16.45
C LEU A 37 -11.30 -9.32 17.73
N ILE A 38 -11.74 -8.82 18.88
CA ILE A 38 -11.39 -9.34 20.20
C ILE A 38 -12.51 -10.28 20.65
N LYS A 39 -12.12 -11.47 21.13
CA LYS A 39 -13.02 -12.47 21.69
C LYS A 39 -12.83 -12.51 23.21
N GLY A 40 -13.90 -12.24 23.95
CA GLY A 40 -13.93 -12.39 25.40
C GLY A 40 -13.99 -13.87 25.79
N THR A 41 -13.64 -14.16 27.04
CA THR A 41 -13.71 -15.51 27.63
C THR A 41 -15.16 -15.99 27.80
N ASP A 42 -16.12 -15.06 27.83
CA ASP A 42 -17.56 -15.31 27.89
C ASP A 42 -18.21 -15.52 26.51
N GLY A 43 -17.41 -15.62 25.44
CA GLY A 43 -17.88 -15.78 24.07
C GLY A 43 -18.35 -14.48 23.42
N LYS A 44 -18.35 -13.34 24.12
CA LYS A 44 -18.66 -12.05 23.52
C LYS A 44 -17.56 -11.64 22.53
N LYS A 45 -17.96 -10.86 21.52
CA LYS A 45 -17.07 -10.35 20.48
C LYS A 45 -17.18 -8.84 20.44
N MET A 46 -16.04 -8.17 20.40
CA MET A 46 -15.96 -6.73 20.16
C MET A 46 -14.97 -6.46 19.05
N ARG A 47 -15.21 -5.43 18.27
CA ARG A 47 -14.31 -5.02 17.18
C ARG A 47 -13.74 -3.66 17.51
N ILE A 48 -12.41 -3.58 17.54
CA ILE A 48 -11.69 -2.32 17.66
C ILE A 48 -11.35 -1.90 16.24
N PRO A 49 -11.81 -0.71 15.76
CA PRO A 49 -11.52 -0.25 14.41
C PRO A 49 -10.02 -0.07 14.19
N GLY A 50 -9.59 -0.15 12.94
CA GLY A 50 -8.20 0.10 12.58
C GLY A 50 -7.90 1.58 12.40
N MET A 51 -6.64 1.87 12.09
CA MET A 51 -6.08 3.22 11.99
C MET A 51 -6.47 3.92 10.70
N LEU A 52 -6.54 3.19 9.57
CA LEU A 52 -6.76 3.77 8.25
C LEU A 52 -8.21 3.58 7.81
N GLN A 53 -8.71 4.55 7.04
CA GLN A 53 -10.05 4.51 6.46
C GLN A 53 -10.00 3.95 5.04
N ASN A 54 -11.09 3.30 4.59
CA ASN A 54 -11.17 2.72 3.25
C ASN A 54 -10.03 1.75 2.89
N VAL A 55 -9.48 1.04 3.88
CA VAL A 55 -8.46 0.01 3.70
C VAL A 55 -9.00 -1.36 4.08
N GLN A 56 -8.82 -2.32 3.18
CA GLN A 56 -8.89 -3.73 3.51
C GLN A 56 -7.48 -4.29 3.50
N GLY A 57 -7.18 -5.23 4.40
CA GLY A 57 -5.86 -5.83 4.42
C GLY A 57 -5.76 -7.14 5.20
N MET A 58 -4.72 -7.90 4.87
CA MET A 58 -4.36 -9.18 5.47
C MET A 58 -2.85 -9.40 5.42
N GLY A 59 -2.29 -10.02 6.47
CA GLY A 59 -0.92 -10.49 6.47
C GLY A 59 -0.82 -11.87 5.80
N VAL A 60 0.04 -12.00 4.81
CA VAL A 60 0.24 -13.21 3.99
C VAL A 60 1.73 -13.55 3.90
N GLY A 61 2.05 -14.84 3.85
CA GLY A 61 3.43 -15.28 3.60
C GLY A 61 3.68 -15.48 2.11
N LEU A 62 4.90 -15.20 1.64
CA LEU A 62 5.38 -15.45 0.27
C LEU A 62 6.57 -16.42 0.34
N PRO A 63 6.31 -17.74 0.46
CA PRO A 63 7.38 -18.73 0.66
C PRO A 63 8.44 -18.74 -0.43
N THR A 64 8.07 -18.39 -1.67
CA THR A 64 8.99 -18.31 -2.82
C THR A 64 10.04 -17.21 -2.68
N LYS A 65 9.74 -16.14 -1.93
CA LYS A 65 10.63 -15.00 -1.70
C LYS A 65 11.20 -14.99 -0.28
N GLY A 66 10.79 -15.91 0.59
CA GLY A 66 11.27 -16.00 1.97
C GLY A 66 10.81 -14.84 2.87
N ILE A 67 9.79 -14.08 2.45
CA ILE A 67 9.28 -12.89 3.14
C ILE A 67 7.77 -13.02 3.38
N CYS A 68 7.20 -12.07 4.10
CA CYS A 68 5.76 -11.87 4.21
C CYS A 68 5.34 -10.52 3.62
N GLN A 69 4.04 -10.33 3.47
CA GLN A 69 3.44 -9.10 2.99
C GLN A 69 2.24 -8.71 3.85
N VAL A 70 2.05 -7.41 4.00
CA VAL A 70 0.74 -6.81 4.29
C VAL A 70 0.08 -6.52 2.96
N SER A 71 -0.81 -7.42 2.53
CA SER A 71 -1.57 -7.22 1.30
C SER A 71 -2.78 -6.34 1.56
N MET A 72 -2.95 -5.28 0.76
CA MET A 72 -4.00 -4.29 0.96
C MET A 72 -4.76 -3.94 -0.31
N ASN A 73 -6.04 -3.63 -0.12
CA ASN A 73 -6.82 -2.88 -1.09
C ASN A 73 -7.13 -1.50 -0.49
N LEU A 74 -6.58 -0.45 -1.11
CA LEU A 74 -6.92 0.94 -0.83
C LEU A 74 -8.13 1.29 -1.71
N GLN A 75 -9.30 1.42 -1.08
CA GLN A 75 -10.56 1.62 -1.77
C GLN A 75 -10.75 3.08 -2.20
N ASP A 76 -10.07 4.00 -1.52
CA ASP A 76 -10.03 5.42 -1.86
C ASP A 76 -8.68 6.02 -1.45
N VAL A 77 -7.83 6.22 -2.45
CA VAL A 77 -6.47 6.77 -2.28
C VAL A 77 -6.44 8.27 -2.00
N SER A 78 -7.57 8.98 -2.15
CA SER A 78 -7.68 10.37 -1.71
C SER A 78 -7.88 10.49 -0.20
N ILE A 79 -8.41 9.43 0.43
CA ILE A 79 -8.60 9.34 1.88
C ILE A 79 -7.39 8.68 2.55
N THR A 80 -6.90 7.59 1.98
CA THR A 80 -5.69 6.90 2.45
C THR A 80 -4.67 6.79 1.31
N PRO A 81 -3.74 7.75 1.20
CA PRO A 81 -2.66 7.71 0.21
C PRO A 81 -1.70 6.52 0.39
N LEU A 82 -0.94 6.18 -0.66
CA LEU A 82 -0.01 5.03 -0.64
C LEU A 82 1.07 5.21 0.43
N HIS A 83 1.69 6.39 0.51
CA HIS A 83 2.72 6.68 1.51
C HIS A 83 2.20 6.52 2.94
N MET A 84 0.96 6.94 3.22
CA MET A 84 0.35 6.76 4.55
C MET A 84 0.16 5.29 4.89
N ALA A 85 -0.31 4.48 3.93
CA ALA A 85 -0.46 3.04 4.13
C ALA A 85 0.90 2.35 4.33
N PHE A 86 1.91 2.71 3.54
CA PHE A 86 3.27 2.20 3.67
C PHE A 86 3.88 2.55 5.03
N GLU A 87 3.88 3.83 5.41
CA GLU A 87 4.49 4.29 6.66
C GLU A 87 3.77 3.75 7.90
N ALA A 88 2.45 3.54 7.83
CA ALA A 88 1.72 2.89 8.92
C ALA A 88 2.19 1.44 9.11
N VAL A 89 2.37 0.68 8.01
CA VAL A 89 2.92 -0.69 8.11
C VAL A 89 4.37 -0.67 8.58
N ASN A 90 5.18 0.24 8.04
CA ASN A 90 6.59 0.41 8.39
C ASN A 90 6.78 0.70 9.88
N SER A 91 6.02 1.66 10.42
CA SER A 91 6.05 2.00 11.84
C SER A 91 5.66 0.81 12.73
N ILE A 92 4.60 0.08 12.37
CA ILE A 92 4.16 -1.09 13.17
C ILE A 92 5.18 -2.22 13.08
N ALA A 93 5.81 -2.44 11.92
CA ALA A 93 6.85 -3.44 11.76
C ALA A 93 8.07 -3.09 12.63
N ALA A 94 8.48 -1.83 12.62
CA ALA A 94 9.58 -1.32 13.43
C ALA A 94 9.33 -1.51 14.95
N ASP A 95 8.09 -1.31 15.43
CA ASP A 95 7.71 -1.59 16.83
C ASP A 95 7.93 -3.07 17.23
N HIS A 96 7.97 -3.98 16.26
CA HIS A 96 8.23 -5.41 16.45
C HIS A 96 9.67 -5.81 16.11
N GLY A 97 10.56 -4.84 15.83
CA GLY A 97 11.96 -5.10 15.45
C GLY A 97 12.12 -5.73 14.07
N VAL A 98 11.11 -5.62 13.19
CA VAL A 98 11.12 -6.13 11.83
C VAL A 98 11.12 -4.96 10.85
N SER A 99 11.84 -5.09 9.74
CA SER A 99 11.91 -4.04 8.71
C SER A 99 10.95 -4.33 7.56
N THR A 100 10.46 -3.30 6.90
CA THR A 100 9.84 -3.45 5.58
C THR A 100 10.93 -3.54 4.51
N CYS A 101 10.67 -4.29 3.44
CA CYS A 101 11.59 -4.48 2.32
C CYS A 101 10.93 -4.06 1.00
N GLY A 102 10.36 -2.86 1.04
CA GLY A 102 9.73 -2.21 -0.10
C GLY A 102 8.25 -2.58 -0.22
N SER A 103 7.68 -2.27 -1.37
CA SER A 103 6.26 -2.49 -1.62
C SER A 103 6.02 -2.89 -3.07
N GLU A 104 4.76 -3.22 -3.37
CA GLU A 104 4.37 -3.74 -4.67
C GLU A 104 2.98 -3.21 -5.02
N LEU A 105 2.86 -2.63 -6.21
CA LEU A 105 1.58 -2.24 -6.81
C LEU A 105 1.12 -3.35 -7.76
N ILE A 106 -0.08 -3.87 -7.53
CA ILE A 106 -0.67 -4.91 -8.37
C ILE A 106 -1.68 -4.27 -9.33
N GLY A 107 -1.34 -4.28 -10.62
CA GLY A 107 -2.17 -3.70 -11.67
C GLY A 107 -1.91 -2.21 -11.88
N LEU A 108 -2.98 -1.45 -12.17
CA LEU A 108 -2.88 -0.04 -12.52
C LEU A 108 -3.18 0.87 -11.32
N VAL A 109 -2.47 2.01 -11.25
CA VAL A 109 -2.64 3.05 -10.25
C VAL A 109 -2.90 4.41 -10.91
N PRO A 110 -3.78 5.27 -10.36
CA PRO A 110 -3.93 6.64 -10.84
C PRO A 110 -2.65 7.46 -10.61
N LEU A 111 -2.25 8.27 -11.59
CA LEU A 111 -1.09 9.16 -11.49
C LEU A 111 -1.18 10.07 -10.26
N SER A 112 -2.36 10.59 -9.96
CA SER A 112 -2.58 11.46 -8.80
C SER A 112 -2.16 10.81 -7.47
N ALA A 113 -2.37 9.50 -7.30
CA ALA A 113 -2.00 8.77 -6.09
C ALA A 113 -0.47 8.60 -5.95
N VAL A 114 0.21 8.41 -7.08
CA VAL A 114 1.67 8.33 -7.13
C VAL A 114 2.28 9.71 -6.87
N LEU A 115 1.80 10.76 -7.55
CA LEU A 115 2.25 12.13 -7.32
C LEU A 115 2.08 12.59 -5.88
N GLU A 116 0.97 12.20 -5.23
CA GLU A 116 0.73 12.52 -3.83
C GLU A 116 1.75 11.84 -2.90
N SER A 117 2.16 10.62 -3.23
CA SER A 117 3.24 9.93 -2.51
C SER A 117 4.60 10.52 -2.83
N GLY A 118 4.81 10.95 -4.07
CA GLY A 118 6.00 11.69 -4.49
C GLY A 118 6.19 12.97 -3.69
N ARG A 119 5.11 13.74 -3.49
CA ARG A 119 5.14 14.96 -2.67
C ARG A 119 5.53 14.72 -1.21
N TRP A 120 5.22 13.54 -0.69
CA TRP A 120 5.61 13.15 0.67
C TRP A 120 7.10 12.82 0.77
N TYR A 121 7.67 12.14 -0.23
CA TYR A 121 9.07 11.68 -0.20
C TYR A 121 10.08 12.64 -0.83
N HIS A 122 9.63 13.57 -1.67
CA HIS A 122 10.51 14.53 -2.35
C HIS A 122 10.91 15.67 -1.39
N GLU A 123 12.18 16.10 -1.42
CA GLU A 123 12.70 17.13 -0.52
C GLU A 123 12.11 18.53 -0.79
N ASP A 124 11.97 18.91 -2.06
CA ASP A 124 11.31 20.15 -2.50
C ASP A 124 10.16 19.86 -3.50
N PRO A 125 8.99 19.44 -3.01
CA PRO A 125 7.89 19.03 -3.88
C PRO A 125 7.24 20.21 -4.64
N GLY A 126 7.52 21.45 -4.24
CA GLY A 126 6.95 22.65 -4.88
C GLY A 126 7.62 23.01 -6.20
N SER A 127 8.89 22.62 -6.38
CA SER A 127 9.65 22.82 -7.62
C SER A 127 9.65 21.61 -8.55
N ALA A 128 9.24 20.44 -8.05
CA ALA A 128 9.35 19.18 -8.76
C ALA A 128 8.33 19.04 -9.90
N ASN A 129 8.76 18.47 -11.02
CA ASN A 129 7.87 18.05 -12.11
C ASN A 129 7.22 16.68 -11.82
N ALA A 130 6.37 16.23 -12.72
CA ALA A 130 5.63 14.97 -12.52
C ALA A 130 6.56 13.74 -12.53
N GLU A 131 7.57 13.70 -13.39
CA GLU A 131 8.55 12.62 -13.42
C GLU A 131 9.35 12.55 -12.11
N GLU A 132 9.86 13.68 -11.63
CA GLU A 132 10.63 13.77 -10.37
C GLU A 132 9.81 13.33 -9.16
N LEU A 133 8.53 13.68 -9.10
CA LEU A 133 7.63 13.22 -8.05
C LEU A 133 7.35 11.72 -8.16
N VAL A 134 7.18 11.17 -9.37
CA VAL A 134 7.01 9.73 -9.55
C VAL A 134 8.27 8.98 -9.12
N ASP A 135 9.46 9.47 -9.49
CA ASP A 135 10.73 8.86 -9.08
C ASP A 135 10.89 8.87 -7.55
N ALA A 136 10.56 9.99 -6.90
CA ALA A 136 10.55 10.07 -5.44
C ALA A 136 9.55 9.10 -4.79
N ALA A 137 8.37 8.92 -5.40
CA ALA A 137 7.38 7.96 -4.93
C ALA A 137 7.88 6.51 -5.05
N VAL A 138 8.49 6.16 -6.19
CA VAL A 138 9.06 4.83 -6.46
C VAL A 138 10.12 4.51 -5.42
N MET A 139 11.05 5.43 -5.20
CA MET A 139 12.14 5.27 -4.23
C MET A 139 11.62 5.20 -2.79
N GLY A 140 10.75 6.13 -2.39
CA GLY A 140 10.25 6.22 -1.02
C GLY A 140 9.33 5.07 -0.62
N LEU A 141 8.52 4.55 -1.56
CA LEU A 141 7.70 3.36 -1.33
C LEU A 141 8.48 2.06 -1.54
N GLY A 142 9.68 2.11 -2.12
CA GLY A 142 10.46 0.92 -2.51
C GLY A 142 9.70 0.03 -3.50
N LEU A 143 9.06 0.62 -4.52
CA LEU A 143 8.26 -0.10 -5.51
C LEU A 143 9.11 -0.99 -6.44
N ASP A 144 10.40 -0.69 -6.55
CA ASP A 144 11.37 -1.36 -7.40
C ASP A 144 12.33 -2.29 -6.62
N GLN A 145 12.10 -2.48 -5.31
CA GLN A 145 13.04 -3.18 -4.43
C GLN A 145 13.08 -4.70 -4.66
N LEU A 146 11.95 -5.33 -4.99
CA LEU A 146 11.88 -6.76 -5.26
C LEU A 146 11.86 -7.09 -6.75
N GLU A 147 11.15 -6.29 -7.53
CA GLU A 147 11.00 -6.44 -8.99
C GLU A 147 10.99 -5.05 -9.63
N PRO A 148 11.46 -4.90 -10.88
CA PRO A 148 11.46 -3.59 -11.54
C PRO A 148 10.04 -3.01 -11.66
N PHE A 149 9.89 -1.72 -11.34
CA PHE A 149 8.64 -1.00 -11.51
C PHE A 149 8.64 -0.20 -12.82
N ASP A 150 7.74 -0.55 -13.77
CA ASP A 150 7.55 0.22 -15.00
C ASP A 150 6.38 1.20 -14.84
N ALA A 151 6.71 2.44 -14.50
CA ALA A 151 5.73 3.50 -14.29
C ALA A 151 4.84 3.76 -15.54
N HIS A 152 5.38 3.61 -16.75
CA HIS A 152 4.60 3.81 -17.98
C HIS A 152 3.62 2.69 -18.28
N ASN A 153 3.75 1.53 -17.61
CA ASN A 153 2.79 0.43 -17.73
C ASN A 153 1.85 0.36 -16.52
N SER A 154 2.30 0.77 -15.34
CA SER A 154 1.54 0.69 -14.10
C SER A 154 0.71 1.93 -13.79
N ILE A 155 1.08 3.11 -14.29
CA ILE A 155 0.30 4.34 -14.08
C ILE A 155 -0.73 4.49 -15.21
N ILE A 156 -2.01 4.64 -14.85
CA ILE A 156 -3.13 4.66 -15.80
C ILE A 156 -2.91 5.70 -16.90
N GLU A 157 -2.67 6.95 -16.52
CA GLU A 157 -2.56 8.08 -17.44
C GLU A 157 -1.36 7.93 -18.38
N TRP A 158 -0.22 7.44 -17.88
CA TRP A 158 0.98 7.22 -18.69
C TRP A 158 0.86 6.00 -19.60
N SER A 159 0.21 4.94 -19.13
CA SER A 159 -0.09 3.74 -19.92
C SER A 159 -1.04 4.06 -21.07
N LEU A 160 -2.03 4.92 -20.84
CA LEU A 160 -2.92 5.41 -21.90
C LEU A 160 -2.16 6.24 -22.93
N ALA A 161 -1.32 7.20 -22.51
CA ALA A 161 -0.53 8.01 -23.43
C ALA A 161 0.40 7.15 -24.31
N ARG A 162 1.05 6.14 -23.72
CA ARG A 162 1.92 5.21 -24.45
C ARG A 162 1.17 4.36 -25.48
N ASN A 163 -0.03 3.88 -25.15
CA ASN A 163 -0.80 2.98 -26.00
C ASN A 163 -1.63 3.71 -27.07
N LEU A 164 -1.99 4.96 -26.83
CA LEU A 164 -2.79 5.75 -27.78
C LEU A 164 -1.94 6.48 -28.82
N GLY A 165 -0.63 6.62 -28.58
CA GLY A 165 0.33 7.18 -29.54
C GLY A 165 0.06 8.64 -29.86
N ASP A 166 0.87 9.55 -29.33
CA ASP A 166 1.02 10.88 -29.89
C ASP A 166 1.91 10.85 -31.15
#